data_AF-A0A543G2N2-F1
#
_entry.id   AF-A0A543G2N2-F1
#
_cell.length_a   1.000
_cell.length_b   1.000
_cell.length_c   1.000
_cell.angle_alpha   90.00
_cell.angle_beta   90.00
_cell.angle_gamma   90.00
#
_symmetry.space_group_name_H-M   'P 1'
#
loop_
_entity.id
_entity.type
_entity.pdbx_description
1 polymer ?
#
loop_
_entity_poly.entity_id
_entity_poly.type
_entity_poly.pdbx_seq_one_letter_code
_entity_poly.pdbx_strand_id
1 'polypeptide(L)'
;MFLKLKFMKPKLSFIIVLLVLYYFNFIGRIHGLYANFITTGVINVFFTYYLIKTNPFKKLGLFLIFIPFVILSFTVICGIYLNIAMPGVLGYYIYVIATSTGLFLHKYNHLKKIILLIYVFFFTLSIYCYSDMLNLYYSIYNKNDNINKEFPELNIKNKFGKKVNIQNGHKILIIDLWSITCGNCIDAFPKFEKVKNDFENDNQIEFISINIYNSWNDVLVSEKYLKGFTFTNYYCDQSIFSKLGFNSVPNYIIVGKDRKIKYFGSLNIKNNENYNNIYNLIKNEK
;
A
#
# COMPACT_ATOMS: atom_id res chain seq x y z
N MET A 1 -6.98 -6.55 -33.90
CA MET A 1 -6.44 -5.19 -33.59
C MET A 1 -5.01 -4.95 -34.11
N PHE A 2 -4.18 -5.99 -34.33
CA PHE A 2 -2.80 -5.83 -34.82
C PHE A 2 -2.65 -5.56 -36.34
N LEU A 3 -3.68 -5.79 -37.16
CA LEU A 3 -3.60 -5.70 -38.63
C LEU A 3 -3.76 -4.27 -39.21
N LYS A 4 -4.31 -3.30 -38.46
CA LYS A 4 -4.51 -1.91 -38.96
C LYS A 4 -3.31 -0.98 -38.80
N LEU A 5 -2.26 -1.39 -38.09
CA LEU A 5 -1.04 -0.56 -37.89
C LEU A 5 -0.15 -0.48 -39.13
N LYS A 6 -0.37 -1.34 -40.15
CA LYS A 6 0.50 -1.44 -41.34
C LYS A 6 0.41 -0.23 -42.29
N PHE A 7 -0.60 0.63 -42.14
CA PHE A 7 -0.83 1.82 -42.98
C PHE A 7 -0.58 3.16 -42.26
N MET A 8 -0.15 3.13 -40.99
CA MET A 8 0.19 4.35 -40.27
C MET A 8 1.63 4.80 -40.54
N LYS A 9 1.84 6.11 -40.68
CA LYS A 9 3.19 6.69 -40.75
C LYS A 9 4.03 6.19 -39.55
N PRO A 10 5.28 5.72 -39.73
CA PRO A 10 6.08 5.10 -38.67
C PRO A 10 6.17 5.92 -37.37
N LYS A 11 6.26 7.25 -37.50
CA LYS A 11 6.25 8.20 -36.37
C LYS A 11 4.97 8.14 -35.54
N LEU A 12 3.81 8.08 -36.20
CA LEU A 12 2.52 8.01 -35.52
C LEU A 12 2.32 6.67 -34.84
N SER A 13 2.72 5.57 -35.50
CA SER A 13 2.69 4.23 -34.89
C SER A 13 3.54 4.16 -33.62
N PHE A 14 4.75 4.71 -33.64
CA PHE A 14 5.63 4.78 -32.47
C PHE A 14 4.96 5.54 -31.31
N ILE A 15 4.39 6.72 -31.58
CA ILE A 15 3.72 7.53 -30.54
C ILE A 15 2.53 6.78 -29.94
N ILE A 16 1.70 6.12 -30.76
CA ILE A 16 0.56 5.35 -30.23
C ILE A 16 1.03 4.21 -29.33
N VAL A 17 2.02 3.42 -29.75
CA VAL A 17 2.52 2.31 -28.95
C VAL A 17 3.17 2.80 -27.65
N LEU A 18 3.85 3.94 -27.68
CA LEU A 18 4.40 4.60 -26.49
C LEU A 18 3.30 5.02 -25.51
N LEU A 19 2.23 5.64 -26.00
CA LEU A 19 1.09 6.04 -25.16
C LEU A 19 0.37 4.83 -24.57
N VAL A 20 0.23 3.74 -25.32
CA VAL A 20 -0.34 2.47 -24.82
C VAL A 20 0.54 1.90 -23.70
N LEU A 21 1.86 1.92 -23.86
CA LEU A 21 2.79 1.51 -22.81
C LEU A 21 2.56 2.33 -21.53
N TYR A 22 2.43 3.64 -21.66
CA TYR A 22 2.23 4.53 -20.51
C TYR A 22 0.89 4.27 -19.82
N TYR A 23 -0.16 4.01 -20.61
CA TYR A 23 -1.47 3.65 -20.11
C TYR A 23 -1.44 2.34 -19.31
N PHE A 24 -0.75 1.30 -19.78
CA PHE A 24 -0.62 0.05 -19.02
C PHE A 24 0.15 0.22 -17.71
N ASN A 25 1.21 1.04 -17.72
CA ASN A 25 1.94 1.37 -16.49
C ASN A 25 1.07 2.15 -15.50
N PHE A 26 0.14 2.97 -15.99
CA PHE A 26 -0.82 3.69 -15.14
C PHE A 26 -1.91 2.76 -14.59
N ILE A 27 -2.53 1.94 -15.43
CA ILE A 27 -3.61 1.02 -15.02
C ILE A 27 -3.12 -0.04 -14.04
N GLY A 28 -1.91 -0.56 -14.22
CA GLY A 28 -1.33 -1.52 -13.30
C GLY A 28 -1.41 -1.03 -11.84
N ARG A 29 -1.16 0.27 -11.60
CA ARG A 29 -1.25 0.89 -10.27
C ARG A 29 -2.66 0.88 -9.69
N ILE A 30 -3.68 1.05 -10.51
CA ILE A 30 -5.09 1.11 -10.07
C ILE A 30 -5.53 -0.26 -9.53
N HIS A 31 -5.07 -1.35 -10.15
CA HIS A 31 -5.46 -2.71 -9.76
C HIS A 31 -4.60 -3.31 -8.64
N GLY A 32 -3.77 -2.50 -7.98
CA GLY A 32 -2.97 -2.91 -6.84
C GLY A 32 -1.51 -3.24 -7.19
N LEU A 33 -0.72 -3.46 -6.14
CA LEU A 33 0.73 -3.56 -6.22
C LEU A 33 1.23 -4.72 -7.09
N TYR A 34 0.62 -5.90 -6.96
CA TYR A 34 0.98 -7.06 -7.79
C TYR A 34 0.62 -6.89 -9.27
N ALA A 35 -0.56 -6.33 -9.56
CA ALA A 35 -0.96 -6.04 -10.94
C ALA A 35 0.01 -5.06 -11.59
N ASN A 36 0.36 -3.99 -10.87
CA ASN A 36 1.37 -3.02 -11.28
C ASN A 36 2.75 -3.67 -11.52
N PHE A 37 3.16 -4.58 -10.64
CA PHE A 37 4.43 -5.27 -10.75
C PHE A 37 4.50 -6.12 -12.04
N ILE A 38 3.43 -6.86 -12.34
CA ILE A 38 3.33 -7.71 -13.53
C ILE A 38 3.28 -6.86 -14.80
N THR A 39 2.42 -5.84 -14.85
CA THR A 39 2.30 -4.97 -16.03
C THR A 39 3.62 -4.25 -16.30
N THR A 40 4.24 -3.70 -15.26
CA THR A 40 5.49 -2.92 -15.39
C THR A 40 6.70 -3.81 -15.67
N GLY A 41 6.72 -5.05 -15.18
CA GLY A 41 7.78 -6.01 -15.47
C GLY A 41 7.67 -6.58 -16.88
N VAL A 42 6.56 -7.26 -17.18
CA VAL A 42 6.44 -8.08 -18.39
C VAL A 42 6.15 -7.24 -19.63
N ILE A 43 5.11 -6.40 -19.59
CA ILE A 43 4.66 -5.63 -20.76
C ILE A 43 5.78 -4.68 -21.20
N ASN A 44 6.46 -4.08 -20.22
CA ASN A 44 7.46 -3.06 -20.46
C ASN A 44 8.71 -3.59 -21.18
N VAL A 45 9.13 -4.85 -20.93
CA VAL A 45 10.22 -5.50 -21.69
C VAL A 45 9.87 -5.59 -23.17
N PHE A 46 8.69 -6.13 -23.49
CA PHE A 46 8.27 -6.39 -24.87
C PHE A 46 7.97 -5.11 -25.65
N PHE A 47 7.28 -4.15 -25.02
CA PHE A 47 6.99 -2.85 -25.63
C PHE A 47 8.27 -2.07 -25.85
N THR A 48 9.21 -2.08 -24.90
CA THR A 48 10.51 -1.42 -25.09
C THR A 48 11.28 -2.05 -26.25
N TYR A 49 11.40 -3.38 -26.28
CA TYR A 49 12.04 -4.10 -27.40
C TYR A 49 11.42 -3.73 -28.75
N TYR A 50 10.08 -3.70 -28.83
CA TYR A 50 9.37 -3.32 -30.06
C TYR A 50 9.63 -1.86 -30.43
N LEU A 51 9.45 -0.91 -29.49
CA LEU A 51 9.62 0.52 -29.71
C LEU A 51 11.02 0.86 -30.20
N ILE A 52 12.07 0.23 -29.65
CA ILE A 52 13.45 0.43 -30.10
C ILE A 52 13.62 -0.07 -31.53
N LYS A 53 13.14 -1.29 -31.83
CA LYS A 53 13.25 -1.90 -33.15
C LYS A 53 12.58 -1.05 -34.24
N THR A 54 11.46 -0.40 -33.92
CA THR A 54 10.69 0.42 -34.86
C THR A 54 10.95 1.92 -34.73
N ASN A 55 11.95 2.34 -33.94
CA ASN A 55 12.14 3.73 -33.53
C ASN A 55 12.48 4.66 -34.73
N PRO A 56 11.56 5.57 -35.14
CA PRO A 56 11.80 6.49 -36.25
C PRO A 56 12.48 7.80 -35.81
N PHE A 57 12.65 8.01 -34.50
CA PHE A 57 13.13 9.25 -33.87
C PHE A 57 14.59 9.17 -33.39
N LYS A 58 15.30 8.06 -33.65
CA LYS A 58 16.70 7.84 -33.23
C LYS A 58 16.89 8.13 -31.73
N LYS A 59 17.82 9.03 -31.36
CA LYS A 59 18.12 9.40 -29.96
C LYS A 59 16.90 9.95 -29.21
N LEU A 60 16.05 10.74 -29.88
CA LEU A 60 14.84 11.28 -29.26
C LEU A 60 13.87 10.16 -28.89
N GLY A 61 13.70 9.14 -29.73
CA GLY A 61 12.84 8.01 -29.41
C GLY A 61 13.34 7.19 -28.22
N LEU A 62 14.66 7.07 -28.05
CA LEU A 62 15.25 6.44 -26.87
C LEU A 62 14.93 7.26 -25.61
N PHE A 63 15.11 8.58 -25.66
CA PHE A 63 14.75 9.48 -24.56
C PHE A 63 13.26 9.37 -24.20
N LEU A 64 12.37 9.36 -25.22
CA LEU A 64 10.93 9.23 -25.03
C LEU A 64 10.60 7.95 -24.25
N ILE A 65 11.19 6.80 -24.57
CA ILE A 65 10.95 5.54 -23.85
C ILE A 65 11.28 5.66 -22.35
N PHE A 66 12.27 6.46 -21.97
CA PHE A 66 12.66 6.69 -20.57
C PHE A 66 11.93 7.84 -19.87
N ILE A 67 11.05 8.59 -20.55
CA ILE A 67 10.30 9.68 -19.91
C ILE A 67 9.51 9.22 -18.67
N PRO A 68 8.80 8.06 -18.69
CA PRO A 68 8.09 7.62 -17.50
C PRO A 68 9.02 7.41 -16.32
N PHE A 69 10.24 6.94 -16.56
CA PHE A 69 11.25 6.83 -15.51
C PHE A 69 11.57 8.19 -14.88
N VAL A 70 11.78 9.23 -15.69
CA VAL A 70 12.06 10.59 -15.19
C VAL A 70 10.88 11.14 -14.37
N ILE A 71 9.65 10.98 -14.88
CA ILE A 71 8.43 11.40 -14.19
C ILE A 71 8.29 10.65 -12.86
N LEU A 72 8.54 9.33 -12.87
CA LEU A 72 8.48 8.50 -11.69
C LEU A 72 9.52 8.91 -10.64
N SER A 73 10.77 9.15 -11.04
CA SER A 73 11.82 9.65 -10.15
C SER A 73 11.40 10.96 -9.47
N PHE A 74 10.85 11.89 -10.25
CA PHE A 74 10.36 13.16 -9.72
C PHE A 74 9.24 12.95 -8.70
N THR A 75 8.27 12.07 -8.98
CA THR A 75 7.19 11.78 -8.03
C THR A 75 7.68 11.14 -6.73
N VAL A 76 8.71 10.27 -6.79
CA VAL A 76 9.30 9.66 -5.58
C VAL A 76 10.02 10.72 -4.74
N ILE A 77 10.81 11.60 -5.37
CA ILE A 77 11.52 12.69 -4.68
C ILE A 77 10.52 13.64 -4.01
N CYS A 78 9.48 14.05 -4.73
CA CYS A 78 8.40 14.88 -4.16
C CYS A 78 7.67 14.16 -3.03
N GLY A 79 7.37 12.86 -3.17
CA GLY A 79 6.71 12.07 -2.13
C GLY A 79 7.51 11.99 -0.84
N ILE A 80 8.84 11.78 -0.94
CA ILE A 80 9.76 11.80 0.20
C ILE A 80 9.77 13.19 0.84
N TYR A 81 9.91 14.25 0.04
CA TYR A 81 9.93 15.63 0.53
C TYR A 81 8.63 16.04 1.25
N LEU A 82 7.49 15.55 0.76
CA LEU A 82 6.15 15.86 1.29
C LEU A 82 5.69 14.87 2.38
N ASN A 83 6.52 13.89 2.79
CA ASN A 83 6.15 12.83 3.73
C ASN A 83 4.86 12.08 3.36
N ILE A 84 4.59 11.92 2.05
CA ILE A 84 3.44 11.17 1.57
C ILE A 84 3.87 9.70 1.44
N ALA A 85 3.28 8.82 2.24
CA ALA A 85 3.53 7.38 2.13
C ALA A 85 3.19 6.90 0.72
N MET A 86 4.19 6.50 -0.07
CA MET A 86 3.98 6.01 -1.43
C MET A 86 4.57 4.61 -1.65
N PRO A 87 3.75 3.63 -2.02
CA PRO A 87 4.22 2.31 -2.43
C PRO A 87 4.57 2.37 -3.92
N GLY A 88 5.84 2.63 -4.24
CA GLY A 88 6.26 2.73 -5.65
C GLY A 88 7.73 2.43 -5.93
N VAL A 89 8.59 2.43 -4.92
CA VAL A 89 10.05 2.25 -5.09
C VAL A 89 10.37 0.92 -5.79
N LEU A 90 9.69 -0.16 -5.42
CA LEU A 90 9.85 -1.46 -6.09
C LEU A 90 9.37 -1.46 -7.54
N GLY A 91 8.22 -0.82 -7.81
CA GLY A 91 7.72 -0.65 -9.18
C GLY A 91 8.66 0.21 -10.05
N TYR A 92 9.35 1.16 -9.43
CA TYR A 92 10.39 1.95 -10.08
C TYR A 92 11.59 1.10 -10.49
N TYR A 93 12.13 0.27 -9.58
CA TYR A 93 13.23 -0.64 -9.93
C TYR A 93 12.83 -1.64 -11.02
N ILE A 94 11.62 -2.21 -10.94
CA ILE A 94 11.11 -3.14 -11.96
C ILE A 94 11.03 -2.47 -13.33
N TYR A 95 10.59 -1.20 -13.38
CA TYR A 95 10.51 -0.44 -14.63
C TYR A 95 11.88 -0.29 -15.29
N VAL A 96 12.91 0.09 -14.51
CA VAL A 96 14.28 0.28 -15.00
C VAL A 96 14.85 -1.02 -15.54
N ILE A 97 14.71 -2.10 -14.78
CA ILE A 97 15.22 -3.42 -15.15
C ILE A 97 14.51 -3.92 -16.41
N ALA A 98 13.17 -3.77 -16.48
CA ALA A 98 12.38 -4.18 -17.64
C ALA A 98 12.75 -3.40 -18.92
N THR A 99 12.87 -2.07 -18.81
CA THR A 99 13.25 -1.19 -19.93
C THR A 99 14.67 -1.52 -20.41
N SER A 100 15.61 -1.68 -19.47
CA SER A 100 17.00 -2.06 -19.76
C SER A 100 17.09 -3.44 -20.43
N THR A 101 16.25 -4.39 -19.99
CA THR A 101 16.17 -5.72 -20.60
C THR A 101 15.65 -5.63 -22.03
N GLY A 102 14.58 -4.85 -22.29
CA GLY A 102 14.08 -4.61 -23.64
C GLY A 102 15.15 -4.03 -24.57
N LEU A 103 15.99 -3.13 -24.06
CA LEU A 103 17.15 -2.59 -24.77
C LEU A 103 18.19 -3.67 -25.10
N PHE A 104 18.56 -4.49 -24.12
CA PHE A 104 19.52 -5.56 -24.33
C PHE A 104 19.02 -6.65 -25.28
N LEU A 105 17.73 -6.97 -25.26
CA LEU A 105 17.13 -7.90 -26.23
C LEU A 105 17.28 -7.39 -27.68
N HIS A 106 17.19 -6.08 -27.90
CA HIS A 106 17.42 -5.51 -29.22
C HIS A 106 18.91 -5.48 -29.58
N LYS A 107 19.76 -4.97 -28.67
CA LYS A 107 21.21 -4.81 -28.91
C LYS A 107 21.93 -6.15 -29.11
N TYR A 108 21.57 -7.17 -28.33
CA TYR A 108 22.22 -8.48 -28.32
C TYR A 108 21.26 -9.58 -28.79
N ASN A 109 20.68 -9.42 -29.97
CA ASN A 109 19.68 -10.34 -30.53
C ASN A 109 20.14 -11.82 -30.58
N HIS A 110 21.45 -12.08 -30.70
CA HIS A 110 22.02 -13.43 -30.67
C HIS A 110 21.91 -14.10 -29.28
N LEU A 111 21.87 -13.33 -28.19
CA LEU A 111 21.73 -13.82 -26.81
C LEU A 111 20.29 -13.71 -26.28
N LYS A 112 19.31 -13.36 -27.12
CA LYS A 112 17.94 -13.04 -26.67
C LYS A 112 17.31 -14.11 -25.76
N LYS A 113 17.56 -15.40 -26.04
CA LYS A 113 17.04 -16.52 -25.24
C LYS A 113 17.65 -16.52 -23.84
N ILE A 114 18.96 -16.33 -23.74
CA ILE A 114 19.70 -16.30 -22.48
C ILE A 114 19.27 -15.08 -21.65
N ILE A 115 19.21 -13.90 -22.27
CA ILE A 115 18.75 -12.67 -21.62
C ILE A 115 17.33 -12.84 -21.07
N LEU A 116 16.42 -13.44 -21.84
CA LEU A 116 15.05 -13.68 -21.40
C LEU A 116 14.97 -14.69 -20.25
N LEU A 117 15.75 -15.78 -20.30
CA LEU A 117 15.81 -16.76 -19.21
C LEU A 117 16.32 -16.15 -17.91
N ILE A 118 17.41 -15.36 -17.98
CA ILE A 118 17.96 -14.64 -16.83
C ILE A 118 16.91 -13.67 -16.26
N TYR A 119 16.27 -12.90 -17.14
CA TYR A 119 15.23 -11.95 -16.72
C TYR A 119 14.06 -12.66 -16.04
N VAL A 120 13.54 -13.74 -16.64
CA VAL A 120 12.41 -14.51 -16.07
C VAL A 120 12.81 -15.12 -14.72
N PHE A 121 14.01 -15.66 -14.58
CA PHE A 121 14.50 -16.19 -13.31
C PHE A 121 14.52 -15.11 -12.21
N PHE A 122 15.19 -13.98 -12.45
CA PHE A 122 15.24 -12.90 -11.47
C PHE A 122 13.87 -12.24 -11.23
N PHE A 123 13.04 -12.15 -12.26
CA PHE A 123 11.69 -11.60 -12.14
C PHE A 123 10.81 -12.50 -11.27
N THR A 124 10.81 -13.83 -11.50
CA THR A 124 10.07 -14.78 -10.65
C THR A 124 10.58 -14.81 -9.22
N LEU A 125 11.90 -14.77 -9.00
CA LEU A 125 12.49 -14.64 -7.68
C LEU A 125 12.05 -13.34 -6.98
N SER A 126 12.01 -12.22 -7.71
CA SER A 126 11.57 -10.94 -7.16
C SER A 126 10.08 -10.92 -6.80
N ILE A 127 9.23 -11.66 -7.52
CA ILE A 127 7.82 -11.86 -7.16
C ILE A 127 7.72 -12.69 -5.88
N TYR A 128 8.48 -13.79 -5.80
CA TYR A 128 8.49 -14.67 -4.63
C TYR A 128 8.90 -13.93 -3.36
N CYS A 129 9.98 -13.13 -3.42
CA CYS A 129 10.47 -12.34 -2.30
C CYS A 129 9.69 -11.02 -2.09
N TYR A 130 8.66 -10.74 -2.90
CA TYR A 130 8.01 -9.43 -2.89
C TYR A 130 7.32 -9.12 -1.56
N SER A 131 6.62 -10.09 -0.98
CA SER A 131 5.94 -9.94 0.32
C SER A 131 6.93 -9.65 1.43
N ASP A 132 8.08 -10.32 1.42
CA ASP A 132 9.11 -10.19 2.45
C ASP A 132 9.83 -8.85 2.34
N MET A 133 10.09 -8.39 1.12
CA MET A 133 10.63 -7.05 0.86
C MET A 133 9.66 -5.95 1.30
N LEU A 134 8.35 -6.13 1.07
CA LEU A 134 7.33 -5.21 1.57
C LEU A 134 7.25 -5.22 3.10
N ASN A 135 7.31 -6.40 3.72
CA ASN A 135 7.37 -6.55 5.17
C ASN A 135 8.55 -5.79 5.76
N LEU A 136 9.75 -5.99 5.21
CA LEU A 136 10.95 -5.31 5.65
C LEU A 136 10.83 -3.79 5.46
N TYR A 137 10.38 -3.33 4.29
CA TYR A 137 10.16 -1.91 4.01
C TYR A 137 9.21 -1.26 5.02
N TYR A 138 8.04 -1.87 5.25
CA TYR A 138 7.07 -1.34 6.20
C TYR A 138 7.53 -1.50 7.65
N SER A 139 8.32 -2.52 8.00
CA SER A 139 8.90 -2.64 9.35
C SER A 139 9.92 -1.53 9.64
N ILE A 140 10.60 -1.03 8.61
CA ILE A 140 11.55 0.08 8.72
C ILE A 140 10.80 1.42 8.71
N TYR A 141 9.84 1.59 7.79
CA TYR A 141 9.10 2.84 7.60
C TYR A 141 8.08 3.09 8.72
N ASN A 142 7.31 2.07 9.11
CA ASN A 142 6.35 2.12 10.22
C ASN A 142 7.01 1.71 11.54
N LYS A 143 8.34 1.88 11.69
CA LYS A 143 9.01 1.64 12.96
C LYS A 143 8.50 2.68 13.96
N ASN A 144 7.40 2.35 14.63
CA ASN A 144 6.93 3.12 15.77
C ASN A 144 7.79 2.69 16.96
N ASP A 145 8.48 3.63 17.58
CA ASP A 145 9.29 3.37 18.77
C ASP A 145 8.46 2.84 19.96
N ASN A 146 7.13 2.84 19.84
CA ASN A 146 6.21 2.30 20.83
C ASN A 146 5.91 0.80 20.67
N ILE A 147 6.39 0.14 19.61
CA ILE A 147 6.32 -1.33 19.53
C ILE A 147 7.04 -1.95 20.73
N ASN A 148 6.41 -2.96 21.35
CA ASN A 148 6.81 -3.63 22.58
C ASN A 148 6.84 -2.74 23.85
N LYS A 149 6.45 -1.47 23.78
CA LYS A 149 6.19 -0.66 24.97
C LYS A 149 4.78 -0.92 25.50
N GLU A 150 4.58 -0.65 26.78
CA GLU A 150 3.25 -0.70 27.38
C GLU A 150 2.30 0.28 26.69
N PHE A 151 1.07 -0.17 26.44
CA PHE A 151 0.02 0.67 25.90
C PHE A 151 -0.37 1.73 26.95
N PRO A 152 -0.22 3.03 26.65
CA PRO A 152 -0.37 4.09 27.63
C PRO A 152 -1.83 4.25 28.05
N GLU A 153 -2.05 4.82 29.24
CA GLU A 153 -3.39 5.24 29.62
C GLU A 153 -3.86 6.42 28.76
N LEU A 154 -5.00 6.22 28.12
CA LEU A 154 -5.63 7.20 27.25
C LEU A 154 -6.81 7.87 27.95
N ASN A 155 -7.03 9.15 27.68
CA ASN A 155 -8.17 9.89 28.20
C ASN A 155 -9.38 9.63 27.29
N ILE A 156 -9.93 8.42 27.41
CA ILE A 156 -11.00 7.95 26.55
C ILE A 156 -12.35 8.25 27.19
N LYS A 157 -13.33 8.59 26.35
CA LYS A 157 -14.70 8.89 26.75
C LYS A 157 -15.68 8.06 25.92
N ASN A 158 -16.83 7.75 26.51
CA ASN A 158 -17.97 7.26 25.75
C ASN A 158 -18.70 8.41 25.04
N LYS A 159 -19.74 8.09 24.25
CA LYS A 159 -20.57 9.06 23.52
C LYS A 159 -21.25 10.12 24.39
N PHE A 160 -21.35 9.88 25.70
CA PHE A 160 -21.93 10.82 26.68
C PHE A 160 -20.87 11.68 27.38
N GLY A 161 -19.59 11.55 27.03
CA GLY A 161 -18.50 12.31 27.62
C GLY A 161 -17.98 11.76 28.95
N LYS A 162 -18.53 10.63 29.41
CA LYS A 162 -18.04 9.97 30.62
C LYS A 162 -16.71 9.29 30.34
N LYS A 163 -15.71 9.52 31.20
CA LYS A 163 -14.40 8.86 31.12
C LYS A 163 -14.57 7.34 31.21
N VAL A 164 -13.90 6.62 30.33
CA VAL A 164 -13.82 5.16 30.28
C VAL A 164 -12.35 4.78 30.37
N ASN A 165 -12.06 3.73 31.14
CA ASN A 165 -10.74 3.10 31.14
C ASN A 165 -10.83 1.82 30.31
N ILE A 166 -10.06 1.74 29.23
CA ILE A 166 -9.92 0.49 28.48
C ILE A 166 -8.95 -0.38 29.28
N GLN A 167 -9.51 -1.19 30.18
CA GLN A 167 -8.74 -2.23 30.85
C GLN A 167 -8.56 -3.38 29.87
N ASN A 168 -7.30 -3.71 29.56
CA ASN A 168 -7.03 -4.77 28.61
C ASN A 168 -7.48 -6.16 29.13
N GLY A 169 -7.69 -6.33 30.45
CA GLY A 169 -8.34 -7.53 31.01
C GLY A 169 -7.75 -8.87 30.58
N HIS A 170 -6.47 -8.92 30.20
CA HIS A 170 -5.79 -10.05 29.55
C HIS A 170 -6.34 -10.47 28.18
N LYS A 171 -7.11 -9.61 27.51
CA LYS A 171 -7.51 -9.74 26.12
C LYS A 171 -6.46 -9.14 25.19
N ILE A 172 -6.62 -9.43 23.91
CA ILE A 172 -5.95 -8.78 22.79
C ILE A 172 -6.87 -7.64 22.32
N LEU A 173 -6.39 -6.41 22.28
CA LEU A 173 -7.17 -5.28 21.72
C LEU A 173 -6.78 -5.07 20.27
N ILE A 174 -7.79 -4.94 19.42
CA ILE A 174 -7.65 -4.47 18.04
C ILE A 174 -8.30 -3.10 17.97
N ILE A 175 -7.48 -2.07 17.88
CA ILE A 175 -7.90 -0.67 18.01
C ILE A 175 -7.81 0.01 16.63
N ASP A 176 -8.92 0.54 16.15
CA ASP A 176 -9.02 1.41 14.96
C ASP A 176 -9.01 2.88 15.38
N LEU A 177 -8.06 3.67 14.91
CA LEU A 177 -7.94 5.11 15.16
C LEU A 177 -8.36 5.89 13.91
N TRP A 178 -9.39 6.73 14.05
CA TRP A 178 -9.99 7.45 12.93
C TRP A 178 -10.44 8.86 13.31
N SER A 179 -10.85 9.65 12.32
CA SER A 179 -11.46 10.99 12.53
C SER A 179 -12.50 11.28 11.45
N ILE A 180 -13.43 12.20 11.72
CA ILE A 180 -14.50 12.57 10.76
C ILE A 180 -13.97 13.18 9.46
N THR A 181 -12.75 13.74 9.48
CA THR A 181 -12.10 14.34 8.30
C THR A 181 -11.35 13.29 7.46
N CYS A 182 -11.39 12.01 7.84
CA CYS A 182 -10.68 10.93 7.17
C CYS A 182 -11.65 10.03 6.40
N GLY A 183 -11.86 10.31 5.11
CA GLY A 183 -12.71 9.49 4.24
C GLY A 183 -12.24 8.03 4.15
N ASN A 184 -10.93 7.81 3.98
CA ASN A 184 -10.34 6.47 3.93
C ASN A 184 -10.56 5.65 5.21
N CYS A 185 -10.71 6.31 6.37
CA CYS A 185 -11.01 5.63 7.62
C CYS A 185 -12.44 5.06 7.59
N ILE A 186 -13.40 5.89 7.17
CA ILE A 186 -14.81 5.52 7.07
C ILE A 186 -14.99 4.40 6.03
N ASP A 187 -14.31 4.48 4.89
CA ASP A 187 -14.30 3.44 3.85
C ASP A 187 -13.72 2.09 4.34
N ALA A 188 -12.95 2.10 5.43
CA ALA A 188 -12.37 0.91 6.03
C ALA A 188 -13.28 0.23 7.07
N PHE A 189 -14.34 0.89 7.56
CA PHE A 189 -15.24 0.30 8.57
C PHE A 189 -15.85 -1.04 8.16
N PRO A 190 -16.33 -1.27 6.93
CA PRO A 190 -16.83 -2.58 6.52
C PRO A 190 -15.75 -3.68 6.60
N LYS A 191 -14.48 -3.32 6.36
CA LYS A 191 -13.36 -4.26 6.48
C LYS A 191 -13.05 -4.55 7.94
N PHE A 192 -13.05 -3.53 8.79
CA PHE A 192 -12.81 -3.69 10.22
C PHE A 192 -13.92 -4.52 10.89
N GLU A 193 -15.19 -4.24 10.58
CA GLU A 193 -16.36 -5.01 11.01
C GLU A 193 -16.27 -6.47 10.56
N LYS A 194 -15.85 -6.73 9.32
CA LYS A 194 -15.63 -8.09 8.82
C LYS A 194 -14.62 -8.85 9.69
N VAL A 195 -13.45 -8.24 9.97
CA VAL A 195 -12.43 -8.88 10.81
C VAL A 195 -12.98 -9.13 12.22
N LYS A 196 -13.72 -8.17 12.79
CA LYS A 196 -14.39 -8.33 14.08
C LYS A 196 -15.35 -9.53 14.09
N ASN A 197 -16.15 -9.69 13.03
CA ASN A 197 -17.09 -10.81 12.92
C ASN A 197 -16.38 -12.15 12.72
N ASP A 198 -15.27 -12.18 11.96
CA ASP A 198 -14.46 -13.40 11.79
C ASP A 198 -13.84 -13.90 13.12
N PHE A 199 -13.74 -13.04 14.13
CA PHE A 199 -13.25 -13.36 15.48
C PHE A 199 -14.34 -13.29 16.57
N GLU A 200 -15.63 -13.21 16.22
CA GLU A 200 -16.72 -12.98 17.20
C GLU A 200 -16.85 -14.05 18.29
N ASN A 201 -16.43 -15.28 17.99
CA ASN A 201 -16.47 -16.41 18.91
C ASN A 201 -15.24 -16.48 19.85
N ASP A 202 -14.30 -15.53 19.73
CA ASP A 202 -13.12 -15.46 20.59
C ASP A 202 -13.25 -14.36 21.65
N ASN A 203 -13.65 -14.77 22.84
CA ASN A 203 -13.82 -13.88 23.99
C ASN A 203 -12.51 -13.26 24.50
N GLN A 204 -11.35 -13.70 23.99
CA GLN A 204 -10.04 -13.13 24.33
C GLN A 204 -9.65 -11.97 23.41
N ILE A 205 -10.47 -11.61 22.42
CA ILE A 205 -10.20 -10.50 21.51
C ILE A 205 -11.29 -9.43 21.68
N GLU A 206 -10.87 -8.17 21.71
CA GLU A 206 -11.78 -7.03 21.77
C GLU A 206 -11.48 -6.04 20.65
N PHE A 207 -12.50 -5.73 19.86
CA PHE A 207 -12.41 -4.77 18.77
C PHE A 207 -12.96 -3.42 19.21
N ILE A 208 -12.11 -2.41 19.15
CA ILE A 208 -12.39 -1.06 19.62
C ILE A 208 -12.10 -0.09 18.49
N SER A 209 -13.00 0.88 18.27
CA SER A 209 -12.73 2.03 17.43
C SER A 209 -12.62 3.27 18.32
N ILE A 210 -11.71 4.18 18.00
CA ILE A 210 -11.50 5.44 18.71
C ILE A 210 -11.52 6.57 17.70
N ASN A 211 -12.57 7.39 17.79
CA ASN A 211 -12.65 8.63 17.06
C ASN A 211 -11.80 9.71 17.76
N ILE A 212 -10.88 10.29 17.00
CA ILE A 212 -10.05 11.42 17.41
C ILE A 212 -10.75 12.71 16.98
N TYR A 213 -11.30 13.42 17.97
CA TYR A 213 -12.07 14.62 17.74
C TYR A 213 -11.24 15.89 17.98
N ASN A 214 -11.59 16.97 17.27
CA ASN A 214 -11.05 18.30 17.50
C ASN A 214 -11.94 19.07 18.49
N SER A 215 -13.25 18.88 18.36
CA SER A 215 -14.26 19.47 19.23
C SER A 215 -15.30 18.42 19.63
N TRP A 216 -16.01 18.65 20.74
CA TRP A 216 -17.06 17.72 21.17
C TRP A 216 -18.25 17.66 20.19
N ASN A 217 -18.43 18.66 19.33
CA ASN A 217 -19.42 18.62 18.26
C ASN A 217 -19.09 17.54 17.21
N ASP A 218 -17.81 17.23 17.00
CA ASP A 218 -17.38 16.20 16.06
C ASP A 218 -17.88 14.82 16.50
N VAL A 219 -18.01 14.58 17.81
CA VAL A 219 -18.56 13.35 18.38
C VAL A 219 -19.98 13.10 17.85
N LEU A 220 -20.85 14.11 17.87
CA LEU A 220 -22.22 13.99 17.37
C LEU A 220 -22.27 13.72 15.86
N VAL A 221 -21.35 14.31 15.10
CA VAL A 221 -21.23 14.07 13.66
C VAL A 221 -20.73 12.65 13.39
N SER A 222 -19.75 12.19 14.17
CA SER A 222 -19.10 10.89 14.03
C SER A 222 -20.06 9.71 14.19
N GLU A 223 -21.04 9.81 15.10
CA GLU A 223 -22.06 8.79 15.35
C GLU A 223 -22.89 8.45 14.09
N LYS A 224 -22.99 9.36 13.12
CA LYS A 224 -23.66 9.09 11.84
C LYS A 224 -22.92 8.03 11.02
N TYR A 225 -21.59 8.02 11.07
CA TYR A 225 -20.75 7.08 10.31
C TYR A 225 -20.65 5.70 10.97
N LEU A 226 -20.92 5.63 12.28
CA LEU A 226 -20.88 4.38 13.05
C LEU A 226 -22.17 3.55 12.90
N LYS A 227 -23.23 4.12 12.34
CA LYS A 227 -24.51 3.41 12.15
C LYS A 227 -24.33 2.19 11.26
N GLY A 228 -24.75 1.03 11.76
CA GLY A 228 -24.70 -0.24 11.04
C GLY A 228 -23.46 -1.09 11.34
N PHE A 229 -22.56 -0.61 12.20
CA PHE A 229 -21.41 -1.37 12.68
C PHE A 229 -21.57 -1.77 14.16
N THR A 230 -20.91 -2.84 14.56
CA THR A 230 -21.09 -3.45 15.90
C THR A 230 -19.84 -3.39 16.77
N PHE A 231 -18.70 -2.95 16.24
CA PHE A 231 -17.53 -2.64 17.05
C PHE A 231 -17.84 -1.50 18.05
N THR A 232 -17.24 -1.58 19.24
CA THR A 232 -17.42 -0.54 20.27
C THR A 232 -16.61 0.69 19.88
N ASN A 233 -17.25 1.87 19.85
CA ASN A 233 -16.56 3.12 19.58
C ASN A 233 -16.41 3.99 20.84
N TYR A 234 -15.23 4.58 21.00
CA TYR A 234 -14.93 5.60 21.99
C TYR A 234 -14.35 6.87 21.37
N TYR A 235 -14.10 7.87 22.23
CA TYR A 235 -13.69 9.20 21.84
C TYR A 235 -12.45 9.63 22.61
N CYS A 236 -11.46 10.18 21.91
CA CYS A 236 -10.29 10.80 22.50
C CYS A 236 -9.97 12.11 21.76
N ASP A 237 -9.43 13.09 22.48
CA ASP A 237 -8.95 14.31 21.82
C ASP A 237 -7.60 14.05 21.14
N GLN A 238 -7.08 15.06 20.45
CA GLN A 238 -5.81 15.01 19.74
C GLN A 238 -4.58 14.67 20.61
N SER A 239 -4.68 14.66 21.95
CA SER A 239 -3.56 14.28 22.83
C SER A 239 -3.10 12.83 22.62
N ILE A 240 -3.94 11.99 22.02
CA ILE A 240 -3.57 10.62 21.65
C ILE A 240 -2.38 10.57 20.67
N PHE A 241 -2.25 11.56 19.78
CA PHE A 241 -1.18 11.65 18.79
C PHE A 241 0.20 11.68 19.45
N SER A 242 0.39 12.57 20.44
CA SER A 242 1.65 12.69 21.16
C SER A 242 1.91 11.50 22.07
N LYS A 243 0.88 10.94 22.73
CA LYS A 243 1.01 9.76 23.61
C LYS A 243 1.46 8.50 22.87
N LEU A 244 0.99 8.29 21.64
CA LEU A 244 1.27 7.10 20.85
C LEU A 244 2.29 7.33 19.73
N GLY A 245 2.86 8.53 19.62
CA GLY A 245 3.95 8.85 18.70
C GLY A 245 3.54 8.78 17.23
N PHE A 246 2.35 9.27 16.88
CA PHE A 246 1.85 9.30 15.51
C PHE A 246 1.12 10.63 15.22
N ASN A 247 0.91 10.97 13.96
CA ASN A 247 0.43 12.31 13.57
C ASN A 247 -0.76 12.32 12.60
N SER A 248 -1.25 11.14 12.19
CA SER A 248 -2.28 11.02 11.17
C SER A 248 -3.11 9.74 11.32
N VAL A 249 -4.29 9.72 10.74
CA VAL A 249 -5.19 8.56 10.66
C VAL A 249 -5.41 8.19 9.18
N PRO A 250 -5.77 6.94 8.83
CA PRO A 250 -6.08 5.82 9.73
C PRO A 250 -4.84 5.20 10.36
N ASN A 251 -4.98 4.71 11.60
CA ASN A 251 -3.98 3.85 12.23
C ASN A 251 -4.66 2.75 13.04
N TYR A 252 -4.06 1.56 13.04
CA TYR A 252 -4.55 0.37 13.73
C TYR A 252 -3.49 -0.10 14.71
N ILE A 253 -3.93 -0.46 15.91
CA ILE A 253 -3.05 -0.91 16.98
C ILE A 253 -3.50 -2.30 17.42
N ILE A 254 -2.54 -3.21 17.57
CA ILE A 254 -2.76 -4.46 18.29
C ILE A 254 -2.06 -4.35 19.62
N VAL A 255 -2.81 -4.52 20.70
CA VAL A 255 -2.27 -4.61 22.06
C VAL A 255 -2.40 -6.05 22.52
N GLY A 256 -1.27 -6.69 22.85
CA GLY A 256 -1.25 -8.07 23.33
C GLY A 256 -1.79 -8.21 24.75
N LYS A 257 -1.98 -9.46 25.20
CA LYS A 257 -2.45 -9.79 26.57
C LYS A 257 -1.50 -9.27 27.67
N ASP A 258 -0.25 -9.04 27.32
CA ASP A 258 0.82 -8.45 28.16
C ASP A 258 0.76 -6.91 28.23
N ARG A 259 -0.30 -6.30 27.67
CA ARG A 259 -0.49 -4.85 27.56
C ARG A 259 0.57 -4.13 26.73
N LYS A 260 1.37 -4.83 25.94
CA LYS A 260 2.35 -4.20 25.04
C LYS A 260 1.77 -4.01 23.66
N ILE A 261 2.19 -2.95 22.99
CA ILE A 261 1.83 -2.71 21.58
C ILE A 261 2.61 -3.69 20.71
N LYS A 262 1.89 -4.50 19.94
CA LYS A 262 2.44 -5.56 19.06
C LYS A 262 2.46 -5.12 17.61
N TYR A 263 1.50 -4.29 17.25
CA TYR A 263 1.39 -3.72 15.92
C TYR A 263 0.90 -2.28 15.99
N PHE A 264 1.41 -1.45 15.09
CA PHE A 264 0.97 -0.07 14.88
C PHE A 264 1.11 0.23 13.38
N GLY A 265 0.01 0.40 12.66
CA GLY A 265 0.07 0.65 11.22
C GLY A 265 -1.27 0.62 10.51
N SER A 266 -1.29 0.22 9.24
CA SER A 266 -2.51 0.18 8.43
C SER A 266 -3.26 -1.15 8.54
N LEU A 267 -4.55 -1.17 8.21
CA LEU A 267 -5.35 -2.39 8.12
C LEU A 267 -5.10 -3.10 6.79
N ASN A 268 -4.45 -4.26 6.84
CA ASN A 268 -4.36 -5.19 5.71
C ASN A 268 -5.14 -6.47 5.98
N ILE A 269 -6.16 -6.73 5.16
CA ILE A 269 -7.02 -7.93 5.23
C ILE A 269 -6.93 -8.81 3.98
N LYS A 270 -6.05 -8.48 3.02
CA LYS A 270 -6.03 -9.17 1.74
C LYS A 270 -5.25 -10.48 1.83
N ASN A 271 -5.87 -11.56 1.39
CA ASN A 271 -5.29 -12.90 1.43
C ASN A 271 -4.04 -13.09 0.54
N ASN A 272 -3.87 -12.26 -0.50
CA ASN A 272 -2.69 -12.30 -1.38
C ASN A 272 -1.53 -11.40 -0.89
N GLU A 273 -1.74 -10.66 0.19
CA GLU A 273 -0.76 -9.77 0.80
C GLU A 273 -0.52 -10.25 2.23
N ASN A 274 0.47 -11.13 2.42
CA ASN A 274 0.82 -11.65 3.76
C ASN A 274 1.44 -10.59 4.68
N TYR A 275 1.87 -9.45 4.12
CA TYR A 275 2.57 -8.42 4.87
C TYR A 275 1.63 -7.71 5.85
N ASN A 276 2.01 -7.60 7.13
CA ASN A 276 1.19 -6.98 8.19
C ASN A 276 -0.30 -7.37 8.14
N ASN A 277 -0.60 -8.60 7.70
CA ASN A 277 -1.96 -9.06 7.56
C ASN A 277 -2.58 -9.23 8.95
N ILE A 278 -3.70 -8.55 9.19
CA ILE A 278 -4.30 -8.46 10.53
C ILE A 278 -4.67 -9.83 11.11
N TYR A 279 -5.11 -10.78 10.27
CA TYR A 279 -5.47 -12.12 10.74
C TYR A 279 -4.24 -12.87 11.25
N ASN A 280 -3.10 -12.74 10.57
CA ASN A 280 -1.86 -13.36 10.98
C ASN A 280 -1.32 -12.71 12.26
N LEU A 281 -1.38 -11.39 12.34
CA LEU A 281 -0.95 -10.65 13.53
C LEU A 281 -1.78 -11.03 14.76
N ILE A 282 -3.11 -11.11 14.63
CA ILE A 282 -4.00 -11.54 15.71
C ILE A 282 -3.70 -12.98 16.13
N LYS A 283 -3.52 -13.89 15.17
CA LYS A 283 -3.22 -15.30 15.46
C LYS A 283 -1.89 -15.49 16.18
N ASN A 284 -0.88 -14.67 15.89
CA ASN A 284 0.43 -14.73 16.54
C ASN A 284 0.39 -14.30 18.02
N GLU A 285 -0.64 -13.54 18.43
CA GLU A 285 -0.80 -13.08 19.82
C GLU A 285 -1.65 -14.02 20.68
N LYS A 286 -2.26 -15.06 20.09
CA LYS A 286 -3.08 -16.03 20.83
C LYS A 286 -2.22 -16.98 21.63
#